data_AF-A0A0F4UYC5-F1
#
_entry.id   AF-A0A0F4UYC5-F1
#
_cell.length_a   1.000
_cell.length_b   1.000
_cell.length_c   1.000
_cell.angle_alpha   90.00
_cell.angle_beta   90.00
_cell.angle_gamma   90.00
#
_symmetry.space_group_name_H-M   'P 1'
#
loop_
_entity.id
_entity.type
_entity.pdbx_description
1 polymer ?
#
loop_
_entity_poly.entity_id
_entity_poly.type
_entity_poly.pdbx_seq_one_letter_code
_entity_poly.pdbx_strand_id
1 'polypeptide(L)' 'MYQDHPNLSLMGTPEATLSGADALIICTEWQQFKAPDFDLIHKRLKAPVIFDGRNLYDAERLTH' A
#
# COMPACT_ATOMS: atom_id res chain seq x y z
N MET A 1 1.54 21.22 -10.77
CA MET A 1 2.51 20.29 -10.13
C MET A 1 1.81 18.92 -10.06
N TYR A 2 2.05 18.03 -11.03
CA TYR A 2 1.59 16.62 -11.16
C TYR A 2 0.14 16.16 -10.85
N GLN A 3 -0.75 17.00 -10.31
CA GLN A 3 -2.08 16.60 -9.86
C GLN A 3 -3.04 16.19 -10.99
N ASP A 4 -2.81 16.63 -12.23
CA ASP A 4 -3.76 16.47 -13.35
C ASP A 4 -3.34 15.39 -14.35
N HIS A 5 -2.70 14.31 -13.90
CA HIS A 5 -2.40 13.19 -14.78
C HIS A 5 -3.58 12.20 -14.80
N PRO A 6 -4.13 11.82 -15.98
CA PRO A 6 -5.35 11.01 -16.08
C PRO A 6 -5.23 9.62 -15.45
N ASN A 7 -4.01 9.11 -15.30
CA ASN A 7 -3.73 7.81 -14.67
C ASN A 7 -3.15 7.92 -13.26
N LEU A 8 -3.24 9.10 -12.63
CA LEU A 8 -2.76 9.32 -11.27
C LEU A 8 -3.90 9.84 -10.41
N SER A 9 -4.23 9.09 -9.36
CA SER A 9 -5.18 9.51 -8.34
C SER A 9 -4.46 9.68 -7.02
N LEU A 10 -4.54 10.88 -6.44
CA LEU A 10 -4.06 11.13 -5.09
C LEU A 10 -5.19 10.84 -4.11
N MET A 11 -4.86 10.11 -3.04
CA MET A 11 -5.81 9.77 -2.00
C MET A 11 -5.50 10.57 -0.73
N GLY A 12 -6.55 10.92 0.02
CA GLY A 12 -6.41 11.66 1.27
C GLY A 12 -5.80 10.83 2.41
N THR A 13 -5.90 9.51 2.34
CA THR A 13 -5.28 8.59 3.31
C THR A 13 -4.64 7.39 2.60
N PRO A 14 -3.66 6.72 3.23
CA PRO A 14 -3.05 5.50 2.69
C PRO A 14 -4.08 4.39 2.42
N GLU A 15 -5.04 4.18 3.31
CA GLU A 15 -6.01 3.07 3.24
C GLU A 15 -7.00 3.23 2.09
N ALA A 16 -7.23 4.47 1.63
CA ALA A 16 -8.05 4.75 0.47
C ALA A 16 -7.38 4.31 -0.84
N THR A 17 -6.04 4.19 -0.88
CA THR A 17 -5.32 3.69 -2.07
C THR A 17 -5.53 2.20 -2.32
N LEU A 18 -5.95 1.44 -1.31
CA LEU A 18 -6.07 0.00 -1.36
C LEU A 18 -7.28 -0.47 -2.18
N SER A 19 -8.36 0.32 -2.20
CA SER A 19 -9.63 -0.13 -2.74
C SER A 19 -9.56 -0.39 -4.23
N GLY A 20 -9.69 -1.67 -4.63
CA GLY A 20 -9.70 -2.06 -6.04
C GLY A 20 -8.33 -2.03 -6.72
N ALA A 21 -7.26 -1.81 -5.97
CA ALA A 21 -5.89 -1.92 -6.46
C ALA A 21 -5.47 -3.40 -6.52
N ASP A 22 -4.61 -3.73 -7.49
CA ASP A 22 -4.09 -5.10 -7.68
C ASP A 22 -2.82 -5.36 -6.86
N ALA A 23 -2.12 -4.32 -6.41
CA ALA A 23 -0.93 -4.43 -5.58
C ALA A 23 -0.70 -3.14 -4.76
N LEU A 24 0.01 -3.28 -3.64
CA LEU A 24 0.54 -2.17 -2.84
C LEU A 24 2.06 -2.08 -3.03
N ILE A 25 2.58 -0.86 -3.25
CA ILE A 25 4.01 -0.60 -3.36
C ILE A 25 4.41 0.48 -2.35
N ILE A 26 5.36 0.17 -1.47
CA ILE A 26 5.92 1.12 -0.50
C ILE A 26 7.21 1.70 -1.07
N CYS A 27 7.17 3.00 -1.40
CA CYS A 27 8.30 3.72 -1.98
C CYS A 27 9.05 4.59 -0.98
N THR A 28 8.49 4.82 0.22
CA THR A 28 9.06 5.70 1.25
C THR A 28 8.88 5.12 2.65
N GLU A 29 9.76 5.47 3.57
CA GLU A 29 9.90 4.89 4.92
C GLU A 29 9.17 5.68 6.01
N TRP A 30 8.03 6.29 5.68
CA TRP A 30 7.28 7.12 6.61
C TRP A 30 6.70 6.32 7.79
N GLN A 31 6.65 6.96 8.96
CA GLN A 31 6.28 6.30 10.22
C GLN A 31 4.89 5.64 10.16
N GLN A 32 3.94 6.26 9.47
CA GLN A 32 2.58 5.72 9.28
C GLN A 32 2.55 4.39 8.52
N PHE A 33 3.59 4.05 7.76
CA PHE A 33 3.67 2.79 7.03
C PHE A 33 4.30 1.66 7.85
N LYS A 34 4.95 1.93 8.99
CA LYS A 34 5.72 0.91 9.75
C LYS A 34 4.86 -0.06 10.58
N ALA A 35 3.60 0.26 10.83
CA ALA A 35 2.68 -0.59 11.58
C ALA A 35 1.36 -0.75 10.79
N PRO A 36 1.40 -1.48 9.65
CA PRO A 36 0.24 -1.62 8.79
C PRO A 36 -0.78 -2.60 9.40
N ASP A 37 -2.04 -2.38 9.05
CA ASP A 37 -3.11 -3.36 9.24
C ASP A 37 -3.14 -4.30 8.01
N PHE A 38 -2.43 -5.42 8.11
CA PHE A 38 -2.32 -6.39 7.01
C PHE A 38 -3.67 -7.03 6.67
N ASP A 39 -4.55 -7.25 7.65
CA ASP A 39 -5.90 -7.78 7.42
C ASP A 39 -6.73 -6.82 6.56
N LEU A 40 -6.64 -5.52 6.84
CA LEU A 40 -7.29 -4.48 6.04
C LEU A 40 -6.73 -4.44 4.62
N ILE A 41 -5.41 -4.53 4.46
CA ILE A 41 -4.73 -4.53 3.16
C ILE A 41 -5.18 -5.74 2.32
N HIS A 42 -5.12 -6.94 2.89
CA HIS A 42 -5.56 -8.18 2.22
C HIS A 42 -7.02 -8.13 1.78
N LYS A 43 -7.91 -7.60 2.63
CA LYS A 43 -9.35 -7.51 2.31
C LYS A 43 -9.68 -6.49 1.22
N ARG A 44 -8.85 -5.45 1.04
CA ARG A 44 -9.16 -4.32 0.15
C ARG A 44 -8.51 -4.42 -1.22
N LEU A 45 -7.34 -5.06 -1.31
CA LEU A 45 -6.69 -5.33 -2.58
C LEU A 45 -7.44 -6.43 -3.35
N LYS A 46 -7.46 -6.35 -4.68
CA LYS A 46 -8.02 -7.41 -5.55
C LYS A 46 -7.14 -8.65 -5.53
N ALA A 47 -5.83 -8.44 -5.52
CA ALA A 47 -4.82 -9.46 -5.30
C ALA A 47 -3.91 -8.94 -4.17
N PRO A 48 -3.67 -9.69 -3.09
CA PRO A 48 -2.90 -9.21 -1.95
C PRO A 48 -1.39 -9.27 -2.24
N VAL A 49 -0.94 -8.59 -3.29
CA VAL A 49 0.47 -8.47 -3.66
C VAL A 49 1.04 -7.21 -3.04
N ILE A 50 2.09 -7.35 -2.23
CA ILE A 50 2.77 -6.24 -1.56
C ILE A 50 4.24 -6.22 -1.97
N PHE A 51 4.69 -5.08 -2.49
CA PHE A 51 6.10 -4.80 -2.76
C PHE A 51 6.62 -3.77 -1.76
N ASP A 52 7.48 -4.22 -0.85
CA ASP A 52 8.14 -3.36 0.11
C ASP A 52 9.54 -2.97 -0.38
N GLY A 53 9.65 -1.81 -1.02
CA GLY A 53 10.91 -1.27 -1.52
C GLY A 53 11.80 -0.65 -0.43
N ARG A 54 11.36 -0.66 0.83
CA ARG A 54 12.04 -0.03 1.97
C ARG A 54 12.37 -1.00 3.10
N ASN A 55 11.97 -2.26 2.96
CA ASN A 55 12.22 -3.31 3.94
C ASN A 55 11.70 -2.93 5.35
N LEU A 56 10.47 -2.38 5.38
CA LEU A 56 9.73 -2.03 6.60
C LEU A 56 9.00 -3.23 7.22
N TYR A 57 8.64 -4.22 6.42
CA TYR A 57 7.82 -5.36 6.83
C TYR A 57 8.67 -6.62 7.03
N ASP A 58 8.35 -7.36 8.08
CA ASP A 58 8.89 -8.68 8.28
C ASP A 58 8.27 -9.64 7.26
N ALA A 59 9.10 -10.44 6.59
CA ALA A 59 8.68 -11.40 5.59
C ALA A 59 7.66 -12.41 6.17
N GLU A 60 7.78 -12.78 7.45
CA GLU A 60 6.82 -13.69 8.11
C GLU A 60 5.42 -13.10 8.20
N ARG A 61 5.30 -11.76 8.26
CA ARG A 61 4.01 -11.06 8.33
C ARG A 61 3.36 -10.87 6.96
N LEU A 62 4.09 -11.09 5.86
CA LEU A 62 3.60 -11.00 4.49
C LEU A 62 3.12 -12.35 3.92
N THR A 63 3.46 -13.47 4.57
CA THR A 63 3.17 -14.82 4.08
C THR A 63 1.84 -15.43 4.57
N HIS A 64 1.03 -14.67 5.33
CA HIS A 64 -0.20 -15.14 5.96
C HIS A 64 -1.44 -14.41 5.48
#